data_AF-B1XVD3-F1
#
_entry.id   AF-B1XVD3-F1
#
_cell.length_a   1.000
_cell.length_b   1.000
_cell.length_c   1.000
_cell.angle_alpha   90.00
_cell.angle_beta   90.00
_cell.angle_gamma   90.00
#
_symmetry.space_group_name_H-M   'P 1'
#
loop_
_entity.id
_entity.type
_entity.pdbx_description
1 polymer ?
#
loop_
_entity_poly.entity_id
_entity_poly.type
_entity_poly.pdbx_seq_one_letter_code
_entity_poly.pdbx_strand_id
1 'polypeptide(L)' 'MKWISADDGGAEFVVHDSGPGIAPEHLPRLTERFYRVDRSRSRETGAGLGLAIVKHVATRH' A
#
# COMPACT_ATOMS: atom_id res chain seq x y z
N MET A 1 -0.13 10.05 -9.28
CA MET A 1 1.17 9.79 -8.62
C MET A 1 1.92 11.10 -8.54
N LYS A 2 2.44 11.49 -7.36
CA LYS A 2 3.24 12.70 -7.19
C LYS A 2 4.37 12.45 -6.19
N TRP A 3 5.49 13.14 -6.40
CA TRP A 3 6.57 13.27 -5.42
C TRP A 3 6.48 14.64 -4.76
N ILE A 4 6.70 14.69 -3.46
CA ILE A 4 6.78 15.92 -2.67
C ILE A 4 8.14 15.88 -1.97
N SER A 5 8.96 16.90 -2.18
CA SER A 5 10.18 17.10 -1.37
C SER A 5 9.80 17.54 0.03
N ALA A 6 10.33 16.88 1.05
CA ALA A 6 10.18 17.31 2.43
C ALA A 6 11.33 18.25 2.82
N ASP A 7 11.05 19.22 3.70
CA ASP A 7 12.00 20.26 4.09
C ASP A 7 13.24 19.71 4.84
N ASP A 8 13.15 18.47 5.34
CA ASP A 8 14.22 17.74 6.03
C ASP A 8 15.17 16.99 5.09
N GLY A 9 15.04 17.18 3.77
CA GLY A 9 15.79 16.43 2.76
C GLY A 9 15.20 15.06 2.45
N GLY A 10 14.04 14.72 3.03
CA GLY A 10 13.26 13.55 2.69
C GLY A 10 12.40 13.72 1.44
N ALA A 11 11.70 12.65 1.06
CA ALA A 11 10.74 12.65 -0.03
C ALA A 11 9.48 11.88 0.34
N GLU A 12 8.31 12.47 0.07
CA GLU A 12 7.01 11.82 0.20
C GLU A 12 6.50 11.40 -1.18
N PHE A 13 6.06 10.15 -1.27
CA PHE A 13 5.52 9.58 -2.49
C PHE A 13 4.05 9.24 -2.35
N VAL A 14 3.19 9.89 -3.14
CA VAL A 14 1.74 9.75 -3.04
C VAL A 14 1.15 9.13 -4.30
N VAL A 15 0.42 8.05 -4.12
CA VAL A 15 -0.39 7.38 -5.16
C VAL A 15 -1.86 7.61 -4.82
N HIS A 16 -2.64 7.97 -5.84
CA HIS A 16 -4.09 8.10 -5.75
C HIS A 16 -4.70 7.17 -6.79
N ASP A 17 -5.67 6.37 -6.38
CA ASP A 17 -6.47 5.53 -7.25
C ASP A 17 -7.94 5.99 -7.23
N SER A 18 -8.67 5.68 -8.30
CA SER A 18 -10.11 5.95 -8.42
C SER A 18 -10.97 4.70 -8.14
N GLY A 19 -10.40 3.73 -7.44
CA GLY A 19 -11.05 2.46 -7.11
C GLY A 19 -12.00 2.57 -5.91
N PRO A 20 -12.62 1.45 -5.51
CA PRO A 20 -13.32 1.40 -4.24
C PRO A 20 -12.34 1.69 -3.10
N GLY A 21 -12.75 2.56 -2.17
CA GLY A 21 -11.96 2.84 -0.97
C GLY A 21 -11.79 1.61 -0.07
N ILE A 22 -10.92 1.75 0.93
CA ILE A 22 -10.63 0.70 1.91
C ILE A 22 -11.25 1.11 3.24
N ALA A 23 -12.02 0.20 3.85
CA ALA A 23 -12.63 0.46 5.15
C ALA A 23 -11.54 0.64 6.25
N PRO A 24 -11.74 1.56 7.21
CA PRO A 24 -10.71 1.90 8.21
C PRO A 24 -10.16 0.71 9.00
N GLU A 25 -10.98 -0.29 9.29
CA GLU A 25 -10.60 -1.52 10.00
C GLU A 25 -9.51 -2.34 9.28
N HIS A 26 -9.36 -2.14 7.97
CA HIS A 26 -8.39 -2.87 7.16
C HIS A 26 -7.04 -2.16 7.05
N LEU A 27 -7.00 -0.84 7.22
CA LEU A 27 -5.80 -0.01 7.03
C LEU A 27 -4.57 -0.51 7.82
N PRO A 28 -4.67 -0.89 9.11
CA PRO A 28 -3.51 -1.36 9.88
C PRO A 28 -2.89 -2.64 9.31
N ARG A 29 -3.70 -3.45 8.63
CA ARG A 29 -3.37 -4.80 8.17
C ARG A 29 -2.94 -4.85 6.71
N LEU A 30 -3.10 -3.77 5.95
CA LEU A 30 -2.79 -3.74 4.51
C LEU A 30 -1.33 -4.11 4.19
N THR A 31 -0.42 -3.88 5.14
CA THR A 31 1.01 -4.20 5.00
C THR A 31 1.38 -5.59 5.52
N GLU A 32 0.43 -6.36 6.03
CA GLU A 32 0.62 -7.76 6.42
C GLU A 32 0.78 -8.63 5.15
N ARG A 33 1.70 -9.60 5.21
CA ARG A 33 1.85 -10.58 4.13
C ARG A 33 0.58 -11.42 4.01
N PHE A 34 0.14 -11.64 2.77
CA PHE A 34 -1.05 -12.43 2.42
C PHE A 34 -2.38 -11.81 2.84
N TYR A 35 -2.39 -10.61 3.43
CA TYR A 35 -3.63 -9.92 3.78
C TYR A 35 -4.31 -9.35 2.54
N ARG A 36 -5.64 -9.52 2.47
CA ARG A 36 -6.48 -9.04 1.37
C ARG A 36 -7.82 -8.59 1.94
N VAL A 37 -8.25 -7.39 1.54
CA VAL A 37 -9.51 -6.76 1.97
C VAL A 37 -10.72 -7.48 1.39
N ASP A 38 -10.68 -7.80 0.10
CA ASP A 38 -11.76 -8.49 -0.58
C ASP A 38 -11.23 -9.76 -1.25
N ARG A 39 -11.69 -10.92 -0.79
CA ARG A 39 -11.35 -12.23 -1.38
C ARG A 39 -12.07 -12.48 -2.70
N SER A 40 -13.12 -11.71 -3.01
CA SER A 40 -14.03 -11.95 -4.14
C SER A 40 -13.60 -11.33 -5.46
N ARG A 41 -12.70 -10.34 -5.44
CA ARG A 41 -12.21 -9.68 -6.66
C ARG A 41 -11.07 -10.47 -7.30
N SER A 42 -11.49 -11.45 -8.11
CA SER A 42 -10.77 -12.08 -9.22
C SER A 42 -9.54 -12.93 -8.91
N ARG A 43 -9.45 -14.10 -9.57
CA ARG A 43 -8.27 -14.98 -9.62
C ARG A 43 -7.03 -14.33 -10.25
N GLU A 44 -7.15 -13.09 -10.72
CA GLU A 44 -6.08 -12.24 -11.25
C GLU A 44 -5.43 -11.33 -10.18
N THR A 45 -5.94 -11.33 -8.94
CA THR A 45 -5.32 -10.56 -7.86
C THR A 45 -4.11 -11.30 -7.27
N GLY A 46 -2.98 -10.61 -7.18
CA GLY A 46 -1.74 -11.13 -6.62
C GLY A 46 -1.88 -11.63 -5.16
N ALA A 47 -0.86 -12.35 -4.68
CA ALA A 47 -0.89 -13.07 -3.40
C ALA A 47 -1.00 -12.20 -2.12
N GLY A 48 -1.25 -10.89 -2.22
CA GLY A 48 -1.26 -9.99 -1.06
C GLY A 48 0.14 -9.72 -0.51
N LEU A 49 1.17 -9.71 -1.37
CA LEU A 49 2.56 -9.47 -0.97
C LEU A 49 3.07 -8.07 -1.31
N GLY A 50 2.43 -7.36 -2.25
CA GLY A 50 2.94 -6.11 -2.80
C GLY A 50 3.21 -5.04 -1.73
N LEU A 51 2.20 -4.67 -0.94
CA LEU A 51 2.36 -3.62 0.07
C LEU A 51 3.25 -4.04 1.25
N ALA A 52 3.30 -5.35 1.56
CA ALA A 52 4.23 -5.89 2.54
C ALA A 52 5.70 -5.74 2.11
N ILE A 53 5.98 -5.91 0.81
CA ILE A 53 7.31 -5.66 0.24
C ILE A 53 7.62 -4.16 0.27
N VAL A 54 6.67 -3.31 -0.14
CA VAL A 54 6.85 -1.84 -0.11
C VAL A 54 7.22 -1.37 1.29
N LYS A 55 6.48 -1.78 2.33
CA LYS A 55 6.81 -1.44 3.72
C LYS A 55 8.23 -1.89 4.09
N HIS A 56 8.58 -3.13 3.75
CA HIS A 56 9.90 -3.69 4.09
C HIS A 56 11.06 -2.92 3.44
N VAL A 57 10.91 -2.49 2.19
CA VAL A 57 11.91 -1.68 1.48
C VAL A 57 11.94 -0.27 2.07
N ALA A 58 10.79 0.38 2.24
CA ALA A 58 10.69 1.74 2.76
C ALA A 58 11.15 1.89 4.22
N THR A 59 11.08 0.86 5.05
CA THR A 59 11.61 0.91 6.43
C THR A 59 13.14 0.75 6.48
N ARG A 60 13.78 0.32 5.39
CA ARG A 60 15.24 0.10 5.32
C ARG A 60 16.01 1.28 4.71
N HIS A 61 15.32 2.24 4.13
CA HIS A 61 15.87 3.40 3.43
C HIS A 61 15.33 4.67 4.07
#